data_AF-A0A509BMA8-F1
#
_entry.id   AF-A0A509BMA8-F1
#
_cell.length_a   1.000
_cell.length_b   1.000
_cell.length_c   1.000
_cell.angle_alpha   90.00
_cell.angle_beta   90.00
_cell.angle_gamma   90.00
#
_symmetry.space_group_name_H-M   'P 1'
#
loop_
_entity.id
_entity.type
_entity.pdbx_description
1 polymer ?
#
loop_
_entity_poly.entity_id
_entity_poly.type
_entity_poly.pdbx_seq_one_letter_code
_entity_poly.pdbx_strand_id
1 'polypeptide(L)'
;MRIVTPGTISDEALLQERQDNLLAAIWQDGKGYGYATLDISSGRFRLSEPADRETMAAELQRTNPAELLYAEDFAEMALIEGRRGLRRRPLWEFEIDTARQQLNLQFGTRDLVGFGVENASRGLCAAGCLLQYVKDTQRTSLPHIRSITMERQQDSIIMDAATPPQSGNYPEPGRRCRKYPRRGA
;
A
#
# COMPACT_ATOMS: atom_id res chain seq x y z
N MET A 1 -15.11 -26.92 18.44
CA MET A 1 -16.28 -26.52 19.26
C MET A 1 -15.87 -25.32 20.10
N ARG A 2 -16.51 -24.16 19.93
CA ARG A 2 -16.18 -22.89 20.61
C ARG A 2 -17.39 -22.48 21.45
N ILE A 3 -17.15 -22.08 22.69
CA ILE A 3 -18.11 -21.41 23.56
C ILE A 3 -17.78 -19.93 23.50
N VAL A 4 -18.75 -19.10 23.12
CA VAL A 4 -18.63 -17.64 23.06
C VAL A 4 -19.72 -17.06 23.95
N THR A 5 -19.33 -16.32 24.97
CA THR A 5 -20.24 -15.68 25.93
C THR A 5 -20.68 -14.30 25.39
N PRO A 6 -21.97 -13.93 25.46
CA PRO A 6 -22.49 -12.72 24.84
C PRO A 6 -22.46 -11.55 25.83
N GLY A 7 -21.82 -10.44 25.45
CA GLY A 7 -21.91 -9.18 26.18
C GLY A 7 -20.56 -8.50 26.32
N THR A 8 -20.38 -7.40 25.61
CA THR A 8 -19.34 -6.38 25.84
C THR A 8 -17.92 -6.65 25.33
N ILE A 9 -17.60 -7.82 24.76
CA ILE A 9 -16.29 -8.08 24.12
C ILE A 9 -16.40 -8.10 22.58
N SER A 10 -17.62 -8.01 22.05
CA SER A 10 -17.90 -8.30 20.65
C SER A 10 -17.61 -7.15 19.67
N ASP A 11 -17.29 -5.94 20.13
CA ASP A 11 -16.86 -4.89 19.21
C ASP A 11 -15.35 -4.69 19.27
N GLU A 12 -14.73 -4.53 20.44
CA GLU A 12 -13.28 -4.27 20.54
C GLU A 12 -12.40 -5.45 20.10
N ALA A 13 -12.75 -6.70 20.43
CA ALA A 13 -11.96 -7.85 19.97
C ALA A 13 -12.16 -8.15 18.47
N LEU A 14 -13.34 -7.86 17.92
CA LEU A 14 -13.63 -7.96 16.49
C LEU A 14 -13.01 -6.77 15.71
N LEU A 15 -12.92 -5.59 16.31
CA LEU A 15 -12.17 -4.43 15.81
C LEU A 15 -10.66 -4.67 15.88
N GLN A 16 -10.18 -5.45 16.85
CA GLN A 16 -8.78 -5.92 16.90
C GLN A 16 -8.52 -7.02 15.85
N GLU A 17 -9.49 -7.90 15.57
CA GLU A 17 -9.42 -8.88 14.45
C GLU A 17 -9.55 -8.20 13.07
N ARG A 18 -10.18 -7.01 12.99
CA ARG A 18 -10.18 -6.15 11.79
C ARG A 18 -9.06 -5.12 11.78
N GLN A 19 -8.21 -5.08 12.80
CA GLN A 19 -7.02 -4.23 12.79
C GLN A 19 -6.10 -4.87 11.76
N ASP A 20 -6.05 -4.26 10.59
CA ASP A 20 -5.34 -4.73 9.41
C ASP A 20 -3.99 -5.35 9.83
N ASN A 21 -3.78 -6.64 9.52
CA ASN A 21 -2.49 -7.33 9.64
C ASN A 21 -1.54 -6.78 8.57
N LEU A 22 -1.34 -5.46 8.63
CA LEU A 22 -0.47 -4.68 7.79
C LEU A 22 0.90 -4.71 8.44
N LEU A 23 1.81 -5.42 7.79
CA LEU A 23 3.20 -5.42 8.16
C LEU A 23 3.91 -4.37 7.31
N ALA A 24 4.86 -3.68 7.93
CA ALA A 24 5.69 -2.72 7.24
C ALA A 24 7.16 -2.97 7.51
N ALA A 25 8.00 -2.63 6.54
CA ALA A 25 9.43 -2.60 6.68
C ALA A 25 9.95 -1.21 6.33
N ILE A 26 10.86 -0.71 7.16
CA ILE A 26 11.54 0.56 6.98
C ILE A 26 13.05 0.32 6.88
N TRP A 27 13.62 0.89 5.83
CA TRP A 27 15.04 0.97 5.58
C TRP A 27 15.44 2.43 5.42
N GLN A 28 16.65 2.78 5.81
CA GLN A 28 17.23 4.08 5.52
C GLN A 28 18.59 3.90 4.85
N ASP A 29 18.89 4.81 3.95
CA ASP A 29 20.21 4.99 3.35
C ASP A 29 20.65 6.44 3.57
N GLY A 30 21.93 6.75 3.33
CA GLY A 30 22.45 8.12 3.46
C GLY A 30 21.74 9.18 2.60
N LYS A 31 20.91 8.77 1.64
CA LYS A 31 20.16 9.66 0.73
C LYS A 31 18.64 9.69 0.95
N GLY A 32 18.09 8.93 1.89
CA GLY A 32 16.65 8.89 2.15
C GLY A 32 16.16 7.52 2.63
N TYR A 33 14.87 7.25 2.46
CA TYR A 33 14.23 6.08 3.05
C TYR A 33 13.66 5.11 2.01
N GLY A 34 13.61 3.84 2.40
CA GLY A 34 12.84 2.80 1.75
C GLY A 34 11.73 2.35 2.68
N TYR A 35 10.50 2.31 2.17
CA TYR A 35 9.35 1.85 2.92
C TYR A 35 8.60 0.80 2.11
N ALA A 36 8.16 -0.26 2.77
CA ALA A 36 7.34 -1.29 2.16
C ALA A 36 6.23 -1.71 3.10
N THR A 37 5.04 -1.94 2.58
CA THR A 37 3.87 -2.42 3.32
C THR A 37 3.26 -3.63 2.64
N LEU A 38 2.86 -4.60 3.45
CA LEU A 38 2.25 -5.83 3.01
C LEU A 38 1.06 -6.13 3.90
N ASP A 39 -0.10 -6.16 3.28
CA ASP A 39 -1.31 -6.65 3.91
C ASP A 39 -1.44 -8.15 3.63
N ILE A 40 -1.33 -8.97 4.68
CA ILE A 40 -1.39 -10.44 4.56
C ILE A 40 -2.80 -10.89 4.16
N SER A 41 -3.84 -10.18 4.59
CA SER A 41 -5.23 -10.56 4.37
C SER A 41 -5.65 -10.42 2.90
N SER A 42 -5.16 -9.37 2.23
CA SER A 42 -5.49 -9.01 0.86
C SER A 42 -4.39 -9.30 -0.15
N GLY A 43 -3.15 -9.52 0.31
CA GLY A 43 -1.97 -9.67 -0.53
C GLY A 43 -1.49 -8.38 -1.18
N ARG A 44 -1.97 -7.23 -0.70
CA ARG A 44 -1.59 -5.93 -1.25
C ARG A 44 -0.17 -5.60 -0.79
N PHE A 45 0.76 -5.64 -1.75
CA PHE A 45 2.15 -5.28 -1.52
C PHE A 45 2.47 -3.93 -2.17
N ARG A 46 2.87 -2.96 -1.36
CA ARG A 46 3.25 -1.62 -1.78
C ARG A 46 4.64 -1.26 -1.29
N LEU A 47 5.35 -0.45 -2.07
CA LEU A 47 6.60 0.16 -1.66
C LEU A 47 6.60 1.65 -1.96
N SER A 48 7.30 2.44 -1.18
CA SER A 48 7.53 3.85 -1.41
C SER A 48 8.97 4.22 -1.03
N GLU A 49 9.47 5.31 -1.62
CA GLU A 49 10.81 5.84 -1.35
C GLU A 49 10.71 7.29 -0.87
N PRO A 50 10.37 7.51 0.42
CA PRO A 50 10.39 8.85 1.00
C PRO A 50 11.79 9.47 0.89
N ALA A 51 11.86 10.69 0.37
CA ALA A 51 13.12 11.45 0.37
C ALA A 51 13.46 11.97 1.77
N ASP A 52 12.46 12.46 2.50
CA ASP A 52 12.63 13.19 3.76
C ASP A 52 11.95 12.51 4.95
N ARG A 53 12.42 12.87 6.14
CA ARG A 53 11.88 12.41 7.44
C ARG A 53 10.39 12.70 7.59
N GLU A 54 9.95 13.91 7.21
CA GLU A 54 8.55 14.33 7.34
C GLU A 54 7.64 13.47 6.47
N THR A 55 8.05 13.20 5.23
CA THR A 55 7.33 12.31 4.32
C THR A 55 7.24 10.89 4.87
N MET A 56 8.34 10.37 5.43
CA MET A 56 8.33 9.06 6.07
C MET A 56 7.41 9.03 7.30
N ALA A 57 7.42 10.07 8.13
CA ALA A 57 6.52 10.19 9.27
C ALA A 57 5.04 10.19 8.84
N ALA A 58 4.71 10.92 7.78
CA ALA A 58 3.37 10.95 7.20
C ALA A 58 2.95 9.56 6.66
N GLU A 59 3.83 8.86 5.95
CA GLU A 59 3.56 7.51 5.45
C GLU A 59 3.32 6.51 6.59
N LEU A 60 4.15 6.56 7.63
CA LEU A 60 3.99 5.72 8.80
C LEU A 60 2.72 6.03 9.61
N GLN A 61 2.25 7.29 9.62
CA GLN A 61 0.96 7.66 10.23
C GLN A 61 -0.21 7.21 9.37
N ARG A 62 -0.12 7.37 8.05
CA ARG A 62 -1.16 6.97 7.07
C ARG A 62 -1.38 5.47 7.06
N THR A 63 -0.29 4.70 7.11
CA THR A 63 -0.35 3.23 7.02
C THR A 63 -0.57 2.56 8.37
N ASN A 64 -0.15 3.20 9.48
CA ASN A 64 -0.30 2.70 10.85
C ASN A 64 -0.11 1.17 11.00
N PRO A 65 1.07 0.64 10.64
CA PRO A 65 1.30 -0.80 10.59
C PRO A 65 1.22 -1.47 11.96
N ALA A 66 0.69 -2.68 12.01
CA ALA A 66 0.60 -3.49 13.23
C ALA A 66 1.96 -4.01 13.68
N GLU A 67 2.83 -4.35 12.71
CA GLU A 67 4.22 -4.70 12.94
C GLU A 67 5.13 -3.89 12.01
N LEU A 68 6.20 -3.33 12.58
CA LEU A 68 7.17 -2.51 11.88
C LEU A 68 8.57 -3.10 12.01
N LEU A 69 9.08 -3.62 10.90
CA LEU A 69 10.42 -4.16 10.76
C LEU A 69 11.38 -3.02 10.42
N TYR A 70 12.48 -2.90 11.16
CA TYR A 70 13.46 -1.85 10.95
C TYR A 70 14.88 -2.42 11.00
N ALA A 71 15.77 -1.81 10.21
CA ALA A 71 17.17 -2.14 10.17
C ALA A 71 17.85 -1.93 11.53
N GLU A 72 18.82 -2.79 11.87
CA GLU A 72 19.59 -2.62 13.10
C GLU A 72 20.43 -1.34 13.15
N ASP A 73 20.76 -0.76 12.00
CA ASP A 73 21.51 0.50 11.84
C ASP A 73 20.58 1.72 11.61
N PHE A 74 19.29 1.59 11.95
CA PHE A 74 18.33 2.67 11.81
C PHE A 74 18.63 3.81 12.80
N ALA A 75 19.14 4.92 12.28
CA ALA A 75 19.60 6.10 13.03
C ALA A 75 18.43 6.94 13.57
N GLU A 76 17.36 7.10 12.80
CA GLU A 76 16.23 7.97 13.15
C GLU A 76 15.20 7.26 14.05
N MET A 77 15.67 6.66 15.16
CA MET A 77 14.80 5.91 16.07
C MET A 77 13.59 6.71 16.56
N ALA A 78 13.69 8.04 16.66
CA ALA A 78 12.58 8.93 17.02
C ALA A 78 11.35 8.86 16.08
N LEU A 79 11.50 8.39 14.84
CA LEU A 79 10.36 8.16 13.92
C LEU A 79 9.52 6.94 14.30
N ILE A 80 10.16 5.95 14.91
CA ILE A 80 9.59 4.65 15.21
C ILE A 80 9.37 4.44 16.71
N GLU A 81 9.98 5.27 17.55
CA GLU A 81 9.87 5.24 19.00
C GLU A 81 8.40 5.41 19.44
N GLY A 82 7.95 4.55 20.35
CA GLY A 82 6.56 4.53 20.84
C GLY A 82 5.57 3.77 19.96
N ARG A 83 5.98 3.26 18.78
CA ARG A 83 5.13 2.37 17.98
C ARG A 83 5.08 0.96 18.56
N ARG A 84 3.96 0.28 18.34
CA ARG A 84 3.78 -1.12 18.71
C ARG A 84 4.39 -2.03 17.63
N GLY A 85 4.72 -3.27 17.99
CA GLY A 85 5.14 -4.26 17.01
C GLY A 85 6.50 -3.97 16.34
N LEU A 86 7.38 -3.19 16.99
CA LEU A 86 8.73 -2.94 16.49
C LEU A 86 9.54 -4.25 16.46
N ARG A 87 10.20 -4.52 15.32
CA ARG A 87 11.04 -5.70 15.09
C ARG A 87 12.38 -5.26 14.50
N ARG A 88 13.44 -5.37 15.30
CA ARG A 88 14.80 -5.11 14.82
C ARG A 88 15.24 -6.27 13.93
N ARG A 89 15.69 -5.97 12.72
CA ARG A 89 16.19 -6.95 11.76
C ARG A 89 17.62 -6.63 11.32
N PRO A 90 18.45 -7.65 11.09
CA PRO A 90 19.81 -7.45 10.66
C PRO A 90 19.94 -6.92 9.23
N LEU A 91 21.05 -6.23 8.94
CA LEU A 91 21.25 -5.52 7.67
C LEU A 91 21.24 -6.43 6.44
N TRP A 92 21.68 -7.68 6.59
CA TRP A 92 21.72 -8.64 5.49
C TRP A 92 20.34 -9.01 4.94
N GLU A 93 19.25 -8.75 5.68
CA GLU A 93 17.89 -8.96 5.18
C GLU A 93 17.38 -7.81 4.29
N PHE A 94 18.07 -6.67 4.32
CA PHE A 94 17.77 -5.50 3.48
C PHE A 94 18.71 -5.42 2.27
N GLU A 95 19.40 -6.52 1.95
CA GLU A 95 20.31 -6.61 0.81
C GLU A 95 19.49 -6.65 -0.51
N ILE A 96 19.89 -5.82 -1.48
CA ILE A 96 19.11 -5.56 -2.70
C ILE A 96 19.08 -6.76 -3.66
N ASP A 97 20.19 -7.47 -3.82
CA ASP A 97 20.30 -8.63 -4.70
C ASP A 97 19.44 -9.79 -4.15
N THR A 98 19.54 -10.04 -2.85
CA THR A 98 18.68 -10.99 -2.14
C THR A 98 17.21 -10.60 -2.24
N ALA A 99 16.87 -9.33 -2.01
CA ALA A 99 15.50 -8.83 -2.13
C ALA A 99 14.93 -9.06 -3.53
N ARG A 100 15.68 -8.69 -4.58
CA ARG A 100 15.29 -8.91 -5.98
C ARG A 100 15.07 -10.38 -6.28
N GLN A 101 15.99 -11.23 -5.86
CA GLN A 101 15.90 -12.68 -6.07
C GLN A 101 14.68 -13.29 -5.37
N GLN A 102 14.37 -12.85 -4.14
CA GLN A 102 13.20 -13.31 -3.39
C GLN A 102 11.87 -12.81 -3.99
N LEU A 103 11.82 -11.55 -4.43
CA LEU A 103 10.63 -10.96 -5.07
C LEU A 103 10.35 -11.61 -6.42
N ASN A 104 11.37 -11.76 -7.27
CA ASN A 104 11.24 -12.44 -8.56
C ASN A 104 10.77 -13.90 -8.40
N LEU A 105 11.31 -14.62 -7.42
CA LEU A 105 10.87 -15.98 -7.09
C LEU A 105 9.41 -16.02 -6.62
N GLN A 106 8.98 -15.04 -5.82
CA GLN A 106 7.62 -14.94 -5.32
C GLN A 106 6.60 -14.62 -6.42
N PHE A 107 6.94 -13.70 -7.33
CA PHE A 107 6.07 -13.29 -8.43
C PHE A 107 6.17 -14.21 -9.65
N GLY A 108 7.16 -15.09 -9.70
CA GLY A 108 7.44 -15.93 -10.86
C GLY A 108 7.92 -15.11 -12.08
N THR A 109 8.55 -13.96 -11.84
CA THR A 109 9.07 -13.06 -12.87
C THR A 109 10.58 -13.16 -12.99
N ARG A 110 11.13 -12.84 -14.17
CA ARG A 110 12.59 -12.74 -14.35
C ARG A 110 13.14 -11.44 -13.78
N ASP A 111 12.37 -10.36 -13.93
CA ASP A 111 12.74 -9.00 -13.58
C ASP A 111 11.52 -8.25 -13.04
N LEU A 112 11.74 -7.14 -12.36
CA LEU A 112 10.69 -6.34 -11.71
C LEU A 112 10.25 -5.13 -12.55
N VAL A 113 10.74 -5.03 -13.79
CA VAL A 113 10.35 -4.00 -14.76
C VAL A 113 8.83 -3.92 -14.93
N GLY A 114 8.16 -5.08 -15.02
CA GLY A 114 6.71 -5.16 -15.23
C GLY A 114 5.88 -4.57 -14.08
N PHE A 115 6.48 -4.42 -12.90
CA PHE A 115 5.86 -3.82 -11.73
C PHE A 115 6.24 -2.34 -11.54
N GLY A 116 7.19 -1.83 -12.33
CA GLY A 116 7.68 -0.45 -12.24
C GLY A 116 8.52 -0.15 -10.99
N VAL A 117 9.04 -1.18 -10.31
CA VAL A 117 9.81 -1.05 -9.05
C VAL A 117 11.31 -1.31 -9.22
N GLU A 118 11.77 -1.67 -10.42
CA GLU A 118 13.16 -2.09 -10.65
C GLU A 118 14.20 -1.03 -10.26
N ASN A 119 13.86 0.24 -10.47
CA ASN A 119 14.71 1.38 -10.11
C ASN A 119 14.57 1.79 -8.63
N ALA A 120 13.56 1.30 -7.92
CA ALA A 120 13.24 1.69 -6.54
C ALA A 120 14.05 0.89 -5.51
N SER A 121 15.38 0.97 -5.62
CA SER A 121 16.29 0.11 -4.86
C SER A 121 16.05 0.16 -3.35
N ARG A 122 15.76 1.34 -2.77
CA ARG A 122 15.54 1.46 -1.31
C ARG A 122 14.24 0.80 -0.90
N GLY A 123 13.18 0.98 -1.68
CA GLY A 123 11.90 0.32 -1.46
C GLY A 123 11.98 -1.20 -1.65
N LEU A 124 12.81 -1.66 -2.59
CA LEU A 124 13.07 -3.09 -2.80
C LEU A 124 13.80 -3.72 -1.61
N CYS A 125 14.81 -3.07 -1.03
CA CYS A 125 15.48 -3.52 0.19
C CYS A 125 14.48 -3.77 1.33
N ALA A 126 13.58 -2.81 1.57
CA ALA A 126 12.53 -2.95 2.57
C ALA A 126 11.55 -4.08 2.22
N ALA A 127 11.13 -4.18 0.95
CA ALA A 127 10.21 -5.22 0.48
C ALA A 127 10.81 -6.63 0.60
N GLY A 128 12.11 -6.79 0.33
CA GLY A 128 12.81 -8.07 0.49
C GLY A 128 12.77 -8.57 1.92
N CYS A 129 13.15 -7.71 2.87
CA CYS A 129 13.09 -8.02 4.30
C CYS A 129 11.66 -8.38 4.74
N LEU A 130 10.66 -7.60 4.29
CA LEU A 130 9.26 -7.81 4.62
C LEU A 130 8.77 -9.18 4.13
N LEU A 131 9.04 -9.50 2.86
CA LEU A 131 8.65 -10.77 2.26
C LEU A 131 9.30 -11.95 2.96
N GLN A 132 10.58 -11.84 3.30
CA GLN A 132 11.31 -12.89 4.02
C GLN A 132 10.71 -13.12 5.41
N TYR A 133 10.42 -12.05 6.14
CA TYR A 133 9.79 -12.14 7.47
C TYR A 133 8.42 -12.82 7.42
N VAL A 134 7.57 -12.47 6.44
CA VAL A 134 6.26 -13.11 6.31
C VAL A 134 6.37 -14.57 5.91
N LYS A 135 7.32 -14.92 5.02
CA LYS A 135 7.60 -16.33 4.67
C LYS A 135 8.02 -17.14 5.90
N ASP A 136 8.90 -16.60 6.74
CA ASP A 136 9.37 -17.27 7.96
C ASP A 136 8.26 -17.41 9.02
N THR A 137 7.45 -16.37 9.19
CA THR A 137 6.39 -16.32 10.21
C THR A 137 5.19 -17.20 9.83
N GLN A 138 4.73 -17.13 8.59
CA GLN A 138 3.51 -17.84 8.16
C GLN A 138 3.76 -19.28 7.73
N ARG A 139 5.01 -19.63 7.35
CA ARG A 139 5.45 -20.96 6.88
C ARG A 139 4.48 -21.65 5.91
N THR A 140 3.72 -20.86 5.17
CA THR A 140 2.66 -21.27 4.25
C THR A 140 2.85 -20.48 2.98
N SER A 141 2.58 -21.10 1.82
CA SER A 141 2.63 -20.39 0.54
C SER A 141 1.65 -19.22 0.54
N LEU A 142 2.08 -18.05 0.07
CA LEU A 142 1.28 -16.83 -0.01
C LEU A 142 0.90 -16.55 -1.48
N PRO A 143 0.02 -17.38 -2.10
CA PRO A 143 -0.27 -17.28 -3.53
C PRO A 143 -1.07 -16.03 -3.89
N HIS A 144 -1.60 -15.30 -2.91
CA HIS A 144 -2.33 -14.04 -3.08
C HIS A 144 -1.39 -12.84 -3.30
N ILE A 145 -0.12 -12.95 -2.89
CA ILE A 145 0.90 -11.91 -3.10
C ILE A 145 1.50 -12.12 -4.50
N ARG A 146 0.91 -11.45 -5.49
CA ARG A 146 1.27 -11.62 -6.92
C ARG A 146 1.81 -10.37 -7.60
N SER A 147 1.69 -9.23 -6.95
CA SER A 147 2.16 -7.96 -7.50
C SER A 147 2.72 -7.10 -6.38
N ILE A 148 3.63 -6.22 -6.78
CA ILE A 148 4.13 -5.12 -5.97
C ILE A 148 3.91 -3.82 -6.74
N THR A 149 3.64 -2.74 -6.03
CA THR A 149 3.39 -1.43 -6.66
C THR A 149 4.18 -0.35 -5.93
N MET A 150 4.84 0.51 -6.70
CA MET A 150 5.47 1.72 -6.16
C MET A 150 4.42 2.81 -5.95
N GLU A 151 4.22 3.24 -4.71
CA GLU A 151 3.52 4.49 -4.42
C GLU A 151 4.50 5.66 -4.58
N ARG A 152 4.22 6.52 -5.55
CA ARG A 152 4.90 7.82 -5.70
C ARG A 152 4.03 8.88 -5.06
N GLN A 153 4.63 9.83 -4.33
CA GLN A 153 3.89 10.93 -3.70
C GLN A 153 3.01 11.73 -4.67
N GLN A 154 3.37 11.77 -5.95
CA GLN A 154 2.61 12.46 -7.00
C GLN A 154 1.27 11.77 -7.33
N ASP A 155 1.09 10.50 -6.97
CA ASP A 155 -0.13 9.73 -7.23
C ASP A 155 -1.20 9.95 -6.14
N SER A 156 -0.84 10.59 -5.01
CA SER A 156 -1.75 10.81 -3.87
C SER A 156 -2.51 12.15 -3.89
N ILE A 157 -2.40 12.94 -4.97
CA ILE A 157 -3.13 14.21 -5.13
C ILE A 157 -4.00 14.17 -6.40
N ILE A 158 -4.91 13.20 -6.53
CA ILE A 158 -6.17 13.36 -7.31
C ILE A 158 -7.28 12.47 -6.69
N MET A 159 -7.64 12.66 -5.43
CA MET A 159 -8.93 12.17 -4.90
C MET A 159 -9.55 13.13 -3.89
N ASP A 160 -9.35 14.44 -4.08
CA ASP A 160 -10.30 15.44 -3.60
C ASP A 160 -10.38 16.59 -4.61
N ALA A 161 -11.23 16.39 -5.61
CA ALA A 161 -11.91 17.48 -6.28
C ALA A 161 -13.14 16.86 -6.92
N ALA A 162 -14.28 17.07 -6.28
CA ALA A 162 -15.60 16.90 -6.85
C ALA A 162 -15.57 17.27 -8.35
N THR A 163 -15.84 16.31 -9.22
CA THR A 163 -16.46 16.63 -10.50
C THR A 163 -17.95 16.55 -10.25
N PRO A 164 -18.65 17.65 -9.89
CA PRO A 164 -20.09 17.66 -10.04
C PRO A 164 -20.39 17.31 -11.51
N PRO A 165 -21.43 16.51 -11.80
CA PRO A 165 -21.79 16.20 -13.17
C PRO A 165 -21.94 17.53 -13.91
N GLN A 166 -21.09 17.75 -14.91
CA GLN A 166 -21.22 18.90 -15.78
C GLN A 166 -22.60 18.76 -16.41
N SER A 167 -23.48 19.68 -16.03
CA SER A 167 -24.86 19.78 -16.50
C SER A 167 -24.80 19.98 -18.01
N GLY A 168 -24.85 18.86 -18.73
CA GLY A 168 -25.08 18.81 -20.16
C GLY A 168 -26.50 19.27 -20.40
N ASN A 169 -26.59 20.52 -20.83
CA ASN A 169 -27.76 21.21 -21.31
C ASN A 169 -28.61 20.31 -22.23
N TYR A 170 -29.66 19.68 -21.67
CA TYR A 170 -30.71 19.04 -22.46
C TYR A 170 -31.72 20.13 -22.86
N PRO A 171 -31.88 20.46 -24.15
CA PRO A 171 -33.02 21.28 -24.55
C PRO A 171 -34.31 20.45 -24.39
N GLU A 172 -35.24 21.00 -23.62
CA GLU A 172 -36.55 20.40 -23.34
C GLU A 172 -37.38 20.14 -24.62
N PRO A 173 -38.17 19.05 -24.68
CA PRO A 173 -39.12 18.82 -25.75
C PRO A 173 -40.52 19.37 -25.41
N GLY A 174 -41.01 20.28 -26.26
CA GLY A 174 -42.44 20.59 -26.41
C GLY A 174 -42.81 22.02 -26.01
N ARG A 175 -43.77 22.70 -26.64
CA ARG A 175 -44.75 22.37 -27.68
C ARG A 175 -45.23 23.68 -28.29
N ARG A 176 -45.56 23.69 -29.59
CA ARG A 176 -46.90 23.98 -30.17
C ARG A 176 -46.82 24.56 -31.59
N CYS A 177 -47.29 23.73 -32.51
CA CYS A 177 -48.41 23.95 -33.44
C CYS A 177 -48.52 25.22 -34.31
N ARG A 178 -48.92 24.92 -35.56
CA ARG A 178 -49.58 25.73 -36.59
C ARG A 178 -48.61 26.51 -37.49
N LYS A 179 -48.71 26.48 -38.82
CA LYS A 179 -49.81 26.21 -39.75
C LYS A 179 -49.21 25.98 -41.17
N TYR A 180 -49.81 25.07 -41.95
CA TYR A 180 -49.83 25.06 -43.43
C TYR A 180 -50.07 26.48 -44.02
N PRO A 181 -49.75 26.83 -45.29
CA PRO A 181 -50.01 25.98 -46.46
C PRO A 181 -49.12 26.10 -47.74
N ARG A 182 -49.27 25.08 -48.60
CA ARG A 182 -49.49 25.08 -50.07
C ARG A 182 -48.42 25.56 -51.08
N ARG A 183 -48.31 24.68 -52.11
CA ARG A 183 -48.12 24.92 -53.57
C ARG A 183 -46.76 25.51 -53.95
N GLY A 184 -46.03 25.04 -54.95
CA GLY A 184 -46.37 24.22 -56.12
C GLY A 184 -45.68 24.88 -57.32
N ALA A 185 -44.87 24.12 -58.06
CA ALA A 185 -44.51 24.27 -59.47
C ALA A 185 -43.50 23.17 -59.80
#